data_AF-A0A6I3BRV2-F1
#
_entry.id   AF-A0A6I3BRV2-F1
#
_cell.length_a   1.000
_cell.length_b   1.000
_cell.length_c   1.000
_cell.angle_alpha   90.00
_cell.angle_beta   90.00
_cell.angle_gamma   90.00
#
_symmetry.space_group_name_H-M   'P 1'
#
loop_
_entity.id
_entity.type
_entity.pdbx_description
1 polymer ?
#
loop_
_entity_poly.entity_id
_entity_poly.type
_entity_poly.pdbx_seq_one_letter_code
_entity_poly.pdbx_strand_id
1 'polypeptide(L)' 'MARKTVLVCDQCGKEVGENRGATLRVTYTDARRGSKVADLCDTCAADLPGRAAARRGRRPKAVAA' A
#
# COMPACT_ATOMS: atom_id res chain seq x y z
N MET A 1 11.75 -10.00 28.71
CA MET A 1 10.90 -9.07 27.93
C MET A 1 11.10 -9.35 26.45
N ALA A 2 10.10 -9.93 25.76
CA ALA A 2 10.20 -10.12 24.31
C ALA A 2 9.93 -8.79 23.59
N ARG A 3 10.74 -8.45 22.59
CA ARG A 3 10.54 -7.25 21.77
C ARG A 3 9.56 -7.59 20.64
N LYS A 4 8.46 -6.85 20.53
CA LYS A 4 7.53 -6.94 19.40
C LYS A 4 7.92 -5.88 18.37
N THR A 5 8.07 -6.28 17.11
CA THR A 5 8.14 -5.34 15.99
C THR A 5 6.72 -4.94 15.59
N VAL A 6 6.48 -3.64 15.45
CA VAL A 6 5.19 -3.09 15.05
C VAL A 6 5.38 -2.28 13.78
N LEU A 7 4.47 -2.45 12.82
CA LEU A 7 4.41 -1.60 11.63
C LEU A 7 3.66 -0.33 11.99
N VAL A 8 4.20 0.83 11.65
CA VAL A 8 3.59 2.13 11.91
C VAL A 8 3.36 2.84 10.58
N CYS A 9 2.17 3.41 10.41
CA CYS A 9 1.80 4.15 9.20
C CYS A 9 2.59 5.46 9.12
N ASP A 10 3.32 5.68 8.03
CA ASP A 10 4.12 6.90 7.80
C ASP A 10 3.26 8.16 7.67
N GLN A 11 1.97 8.02 7.34
CA GLN A 11 1.06 9.15 7.13
C GLN A 11 0.37 9.62 8.41
N CYS A 12 -0.05 8.70 9.28
CA CYS A 12 -0.85 9.03 10.48
C CYS A 12 -0.21 8.61 11.81
N GLY A 13 0.94 7.92 11.78
CA GLY A 13 1.69 7.49 12.97
C GLY A 13 1.02 6.38 13.79
N LYS A 14 -0.07 5.78 13.29
CA LYS A 14 -0.80 4.69 13.99
C LYS A 14 -0.18 3.34 13.69
N GLU A 15 -0.23 2.43 14.67
CA GLU A 15 0.12 1.02 14.47
C GLU A 15 -0.82 0.40 13.43
N VAL A 16 -0.23 -0.30 12.47
CA VAL A 16 -0.93 -0.99 11.40
C VAL A 16 -1.28 -2.40 11.87
N GLY A 17 -2.58 -2.69 11.87
CA GLY A 17 -3.08 -4.02 12.21
C GLY A 17 -2.65 -5.09 11.21
N GLU A 18 -2.67 -6.35 11.65
CA GLU A 18 -2.31 -7.49 10.81
C GLU A 18 -3.18 -7.55 9.55
N ASN A 19 -2.57 -7.74 8.38
CA ASN A 19 -3.22 -7.73 7.06
C ASN A 19 -3.96 -6.42 6.69
N ARG A 20 -3.70 -5.31 7.38
CA ARG A 20 -4.27 -3.98 7.07
C ARG A 20 -3.22 -2.95 6.61
N GLY A 21 -2.06 -3.43 6.21
CA GLY A 21 -0.99 -2.59 5.68
C GLY A 21 -0.99 -2.50 4.17
N ALA A 22 -0.45 -1.40 3.65
CA ALA A 22 -0.15 -1.20 2.25
C ALA A 22 1.22 -0.55 2.10
N THR A 23 1.98 -0.95 1.08
CA THR A 23 3.25 -0.31 0.72
C THR A 23 3.06 0.53 -0.54
N LEU A 24 3.41 1.81 -0.46
CA LEU A 24 3.39 2.75 -1.57
C LEU A 24 4.81 2.94 -2.12
N ARG A 25 4.94 2.94 -3.45
CA ARG A 25 6.14 3.41 -4.15
C ARG A 25 5.79 4.46 -5.19
N VAL A 26 6.33 5.66 -5.05
CA VAL A 26 6.22 6.76 -6.03
C VAL A 26 7.55 6.89 -6.75
N THR A 27 7.55 6.62 -8.05
CA THR A 27 8.72 6.84 -8.92
C THR A 27 8.57 8.18 -9.62
N TYR A 28 9.53 9.08 -9.44
CA TYR A 28 9.52 10.36 -10.12
C TYR A 28 9.98 10.20 -11.58
N THR A 29 9.41 10.99 -12.48
CA THR A 29 9.82 11.04 -13.89
C THR A 29 11.23 11.61 -14.05
N ASP A 30 11.62 12.56 -13.19
CA ASP A 30 13.01 13.01 -13.07
C ASP A 30 13.84 11.95 -12.34
N ALA A 31 14.75 11.31 -13.08
CA ALA A 31 15.59 10.23 -12.57
C ALA A 31 16.48 10.63 -11.39
N ARG A 32 16.83 11.91 -11.25
CA ARG A 32 17.68 12.41 -10.15
C ARG A 32 16.97 12.36 -8.80
N ARG A 33 15.62 12.39 -8.80
CA ARG A 33 14.81 12.33 -7.58
C ARG A 33 14.56 10.89 -7.09
N GLY A 34 14.79 9.89 -7.94
CA GLY A 34 14.61 8.48 -7.60
C GLY A 34 13.15 8.10 -7.29
N SER A 35 12.95 7.32 -6.23
CA SER A 35 11.62 6.90 -5.78
C SER A 35 11.43 7.10 -4.28
N LYS A 36 10.22 7.47 -3.87
CA LYS A 36 9.80 7.50 -2.46
C LYS A 36 9.04 6.23 -2.13
N VAL A 37 9.29 5.66 -0.95
CA VAL A 37 8.57 4.51 -0.40
C VAL A 37 7.91 4.93 0.91
N ALA A 38 6.74 4.39 1.21
CA ALA A 38 6.05 4.58 2.49
C ALA A 38 5.18 3.37 2.83
N ASP A 39 5.04 3.08 4.12
CA ASP A 39 4.10 2.11 4.64
C ASP A 39 2.86 2.82 5.22
N LEU A 40 1.68 2.30 4.88
CA LEU A 40 0.40 2.93 5.16
C LEU A 40 -0.57 1.93 5.77
N CYS A 41 -1.50 2.42 6.59
CA CYS A 41 -2.69 1.66 6.95
C CYS A 41 -3.71 1.67 5.79
N ASP A 42 -4.62 0.70 5.80
CA ASP A 42 -5.74 0.56 4.88
C ASP A 42 -6.52 1.86 4.62
N THR A 43 -6.84 2.63 5.66
CA THR A 43 -7.56 3.91 5.52
C THR A 43 -6.73 4.95 4.77
N CYS A 44 -5.47 5.16 5.15
CA CYS A 44 -4.62 6.15 4.49
C CYS A 44 -4.26 5.73 3.06
N ALA A 45 -4.18 4.42 2.80
CA ALA A 45 -3.96 3.89 1.47
C ALA A 45 -5.19 4.07 0.58
N ALA A 46 -6.41 3.98 1.14
CA ALA A 46 -7.65 4.17 0.40
C ALA A 46 -7.85 5.61 -0.09
N ASP A 47 -7.30 6.59 0.63
CA ASP A 47 -7.35 8.02 0.26
C ASP A 47 -6.32 8.39 -0.85
N LEU A 48 -5.43 7.46 -1.23
CA LEU A 48 -4.44 7.73 -2.27
C LEU A 48 -5.08 7.83 -3.66
N PRO A 49 -4.58 8.74 -4.51
CA PRO A 49 -5.07 8.88 -5.87
C PRO A 49 -4.75 7.63 -6.71
N GLY A 50 -5.69 7.26 -7.57
CA GLY A 50 -5.54 6.14 -8.50
C GLY A 50 -6.81 5.32 -8.62
N ARG A 51 -6.70 4.18 -9.30
CA ARG A 51 -7.75 3.17 -9.36
C ARG A 51 -7.21 1.85 -8.86
N ALA A 52 -8.06 1.05 -8.23
CA ALA A 52 -7.71 -0.30 -7.83
C ALA A 52 -7.16 -1.06 -9.04
N ALA A 53 -5.90 -1.50 -8.94
CA ALA A 53 -5.30 -2.35 -9.95
C ALA A 53 -6.00 -3.71 -9.89
N ALA A 54 -6.57 -4.15 -11.02
CA ALA A 54 -7.09 -5.51 -11.12
C ALA A 54 -5.94 -6.49 -10.81
N ARG A 55 -6.20 -7.50 -9.96
CA ARG A 55 -5.24 -8.59 -9.74
C ARG A 55 -4.96 -9.21 -11.11
N ARG A 56 -3.72 -9.08 -11.61
CA ARG A 56 -3.31 -9.72 -12.88
C ARG A 56 -3.72 -11.19 -12.80
N GLY A 57 -4.56 -11.64 -13.75
CA GLY A 57 -5.04 -13.03 -13.83
C GLY A 57 -6.41 -13.34 -13.20
N ARG A 58 -7.04 -12.43 -12.44
CA ARG A 58 -8.44 -12.67 -12.01
C ARG A 58 -9.38 -12.39 -13.18
N ARG A 59 -9.79 -13.43 -13.91
CA ARG A 59 -10.85 -13.32 -14.93
C ARG A 59 -12.09 -12.68 -14.29
N PRO A 60 -12.74 -11.71 -14.96
CA PRO A 60 -13.99 -11.14 -14.46
C PRO A 60 -15.02 -12.26 -14.29
N LYS A 61 -15.85 -12.21 -13.24
CA LYS A 61 -16.85 -13.26 -12.94
C LYS A 61 -17.80 -13.50 -14.12
N ALA A 62 -18.06 -12.47 -14.92
CA ALA A 62 -18.86 -12.54 -16.14
C ALA A 62 -18.23 -13.33 -17.30
N VAL A 63 -16.92 -13.63 -17.24
CA VAL A 63 -16.15 -14.35 -18.28
C VAL A 63 -15.65 -15.70 -17.75
N ALA A 64 -16.11 -16.13 -16.57
CA ALA A 64 -15.77 -17.39 -15.93
C ALA A 64 -16.89 -18.44 -16.03
N ALA A 65 -17.94 -18.16 -16.81
CA ALA A 65 -19.01 -19.08 -17.17
C ALA A 65 -18.82 -19.59 -18.60
#